data_AF-A0A2D6X392-F1
#
_entry.id   AF-A0A2D6X392-F1
#
_cell.length_a   1.000
_cell.length_b   1.000
_cell.length_c   1.000
_cell.angle_alpha   90.00
_cell.angle_beta   90.00
_cell.angle_gamma   90.00
#
_symmetry.space_group_name_H-M   'P 1'
#
loop_
_entity.id
_entity.type
_entity.pdbx_description
1 polymer ?
#
loop_
_entity_poly.entity_id
_entity_poly.type
_entity_poly.pdbx_seq_one_letter_code
_entity_poly.pdbx_strand_id
1 'polypeptide(L)'
;MTSVTTKNRVQEYLVIHSSDPVLNASEIGRTVGTSRQRVCQILDSIGETRHKRQVKALRHRCPVCEIPISRNAKHCKEHSVKRQERKEGFNYLCRSCSQYKPLEQFAKSNRHFSGYETRCLICKAEWQRRYNQTRKGKESHLKANRRSSRKYPERVRAYYQVYKSVRSGNLVPAEQCEERGCRDTNVRASHTDYNKPLEVRWLCALHTRRTDTPRVSHVSSKLETQFRGYIFEQIDHTNSATRWINALKRYYCQSDISYSLLIDAINSPEPIPGLGRQFKIKARRFLDSIIKSLD
;
A
#
# COMPACT_ATOMS: atom_id res chain seq x y z
N MET A 1 -25.27 -18.25 43.36
CA MET A 1 -25.32 -18.49 41.91
C MET A 1 -23.92 -18.86 41.44
N THR A 2 -23.61 -20.15 41.36
CA THR A 2 -22.29 -20.64 40.93
C THR A 2 -22.09 -20.30 39.45
N SER A 3 -21.04 -19.54 39.13
CA SER A 3 -20.70 -19.20 37.75
C SER A 3 -20.33 -20.48 37.00
N VAL A 4 -21.17 -20.86 36.03
CA VAL A 4 -20.93 -22.06 35.23
C VAL A 4 -19.68 -21.83 34.37
N THR A 5 -18.60 -22.52 34.71
CA THR A 5 -17.33 -22.37 33.99
C THR A 5 -17.46 -22.90 32.56
N THR A 6 -16.64 -22.40 31.63
CA THR A 6 -16.58 -22.92 30.26
C THR A 6 -16.32 -24.43 30.22
N LYS A 7 -15.58 -24.98 31.19
CA LYS A 7 -15.33 -26.42 31.32
C LYS A 7 -16.61 -27.20 31.61
N ASN A 8 -17.45 -26.71 32.53
CA ASN A 8 -18.71 -27.36 32.88
C ASN A 8 -19.68 -27.39 31.68
N ARG A 9 -19.76 -26.30 30.92
CA ARG A 9 -20.58 -26.23 29.70
C ARG A 9 -20.11 -27.20 28.60
N VAL A 10 -18.80 -27.41 28.48
CA VAL A 10 -18.25 -28.43 27.58
C VAL A 10 -18.59 -29.84 28.09
N GLN A 11 -18.52 -30.09 29.39
CA GLN A 11 -18.88 -31.39 29.98
C GLN A 11 -20.38 -31.70 29.83
N GLU A 12 -21.26 -30.73 30.04
CA GLU A 12 -22.71 -30.86 29.77
C GLU A 12 -22.98 -31.23 28.31
N TYR A 13 -22.27 -30.57 27.38
CA TYR A 13 -22.37 -30.91 25.96
C TYR A 13 -21.95 -32.36 25.67
N LEU A 14 -20.90 -32.86 26.33
CA LEU A 14 -20.43 -34.24 26.17
C LEU A 14 -21.41 -35.28 26.71
N VAL A 15 -22.16 -34.96 27.76
CA VAL A 15 -23.20 -35.85 28.31
C VAL A 15 -24.35 -35.98 27.31
N ILE A 16 -24.79 -34.85 26.73
CA ILE A 16 -25.86 -34.82 25.72
C ILE A 16 -25.45 -35.59 24.46
N HIS A 17 -24.18 -35.48 24.05
CA HIS A 17 -23.63 -36.11 22.84
C HIS A 17 -22.77 -37.33 23.17
N SER A 18 -23.17 -38.11 24.19
CA SER A 18 -22.40 -39.26 24.68
C SER A 18 -22.34 -40.40 23.65
N SER A 19 -23.39 -40.58 22.86
CA SER A 19 -23.51 -41.58 21.79
C SER A 19 -22.79 -41.20 20.49
N ASP A 20 -22.31 -39.95 20.36
CA ASP A 20 -21.67 -39.51 19.13
C ASP A 20 -20.24 -40.07 19.01
N PRO A 21 -19.90 -40.71 17.87
CA PRO A 21 -18.58 -41.31 17.67
C PRO A 21 -17.49 -40.27 17.38
N VAL A 22 -17.86 -39.07 16.92
CA VAL A 22 -16.93 -37.98 16.56
C VAL A 22 -17.51 -36.64 17.01
N LEU A 23 -16.68 -35.81 17.63
CA LEU A 23 -17.08 -34.50 18.14
C LEU A 23 -16.48 -33.37 17.30
N ASN A 24 -17.29 -32.38 16.92
CA ASN A 24 -16.80 -31.21 16.20
C ASN A 24 -16.48 -30.06 17.16
N ALA A 25 -15.19 -29.85 17.47
CA ALA A 25 -14.76 -28.81 18.41
C ALA A 25 -15.20 -27.38 18.02
N SER A 26 -15.43 -27.10 16.73
CA SER A 26 -15.95 -25.79 16.29
C SER A 26 -17.43 -25.62 16.59
N GLU A 27 -18.18 -26.71 16.59
CA GLU A 27 -19.60 -26.72 16.92
C GLU A 27 -19.82 -26.58 18.42
N ILE A 28 -19.07 -27.34 19.22
CA ILE A 28 -19.01 -27.18 20.67
C ILE A 28 -18.64 -25.73 21.03
N GLY A 29 -17.67 -25.14 20.34
CA GLY A 29 -17.28 -23.75 20.54
C GLY A 29 -18.41 -22.75 20.28
N ARG A 30 -19.23 -22.97 19.25
CA ARG A 30 -20.41 -22.14 18.96
C ARG A 30 -21.48 -22.29 20.04
N THR A 31 -21.75 -23.51 20.50
CA THR A 31 -22.78 -23.78 21.53
C THR A 31 -22.36 -23.27 22.92
N VAL A 32 -21.09 -23.44 23.28
CA VAL A 32 -20.54 -23.02 24.57
C VAL A 32 -20.06 -21.55 24.55
N GLY A 33 -20.07 -20.88 23.39
CA GLY A 33 -19.66 -19.49 23.26
C GLY A 33 -18.17 -19.26 23.54
N THR A 34 -17.31 -20.16 23.07
CA THR A 34 -15.85 -20.05 23.23
C THR A 34 -15.10 -20.44 21.96
N SER A 35 -13.80 -20.14 21.90
CA SER A 35 -13.00 -20.45 20.73
C SER A 35 -12.80 -21.95 20.58
N ARG A 36 -12.76 -22.43 19.33
CA ARG A 36 -12.43 -23.83 19.00
C ARG A 36 -11.13 -24.27 19.71
N GLN A 37 -10.13 -23.41 19.76
CA GLN A 37 -8.85 -23.71 20.40
C GLN A 37 -9.00 -23.94 21.91
N ARG A 38 -9.83 -23.13 22.58
CA ARG A 38 -10.13 -23.29 24.00
C ARG A 38 -10.92 -24.57 24.28
N VAL A 39 -11.88 -24.91 23.41
CA VAL A 39 -12.59 -26.20 23.49
C VAL A 39 -11.61 -27.36 23.36
N CYS A 40 -10.74 -27.37 22.35
CA CYS A 40 -9.75 -28.45 22.17
C CYS A 40 -8.89 -28.64 23.42
N GLN A 41 -8.38 -27.56 24.02
CA GLN A 41 -7.59 -27.61 25.26
C GLN A 41 -8.38 -28.24 26.42
N ILE A 42 -9.65 -27.87 26.57
CA ILE A 42 -10.51 -28.42 27.61
C ILE A 42 -10.73 -29.92 27.38
N LEU A 43 -11.08 -30.31 26.15
CA LEU A 43 -11.29 -31.71 25.77
C LEU A 43 -10.02 -32.55 25.96
N ASP A 44 -8.85 -32.02 25.58
CA ASP A 44 -7.56 -32.67 25.81
C ASP A 44 -7.27 -32.81 27.32
N SER A 45 -7.58 -31.80 28.13
CA SER A 45 -7.35 -31.83 29.59
C SER A 45 -8.22 -32.84 30.35
N ILE A 46 -9.36 -33.22 29.78
CA ILE A 46 -10.27 -34.22 30.35
C ILE A 46 -10.11 -35.60 29.69
N GLY A 47 -9.11 -35.77 28.82
CA GLY A 47 -8.81 -37.03 28.15
C GLY A 47 -9.78 -37.40 27.03
N GLU A 48 -10.66 -36.48 26.60
CA GLU A 48 -11.54 -36.72 25.47
C GLU A 48 -10.72 -36.73 24.17
N THR A 49 -11.00 -37.69 23.28
CA THR A 49 -10.23 -37.87 22.04
C THR A 49 -11.11 -37.90 20.79
N ARG A 50 -12.43 -37.97 20.93
CA ARG A 50 -13.40 -37.99 19.82
C ARG A 50 -13.39 -36.72 18.97
N HIS A 51 -12.83 -35.61 19.46
CA HIS A 51 -12.62 -34.38 18.67
C HIS A 51 -11.35 -34.40 17.81
N LYS A 52 -10.46 -35.39 18.03
CA LYS A 52 -9.22 -35.51 17.27
C LYS A 52 -9.53 -36.13 15.92
N ARG A 53 -9.17 -35.40 14.86
CA ARG A 53 -9.27 -35.91 13.49
C ARG A 53 -8.31 -37.09 13.34
N GLN A 54 -8.82 -38.27 13.00
CA GLN A 54 -7.97 -39.39 12.62
C GLN A 54 -7.09 -38.97 11.44
N VAL A 55 -5.77 -38.99 11.65
CA VAL A 55 -4.80 -38.71 10.58
C VAL A 55 -4.82 -39.92 9.66
N LYS A 56 -5.40 -39.78 8.47
CA LYS A 56 -5.29 -40.83 7.44
C LYS A 56 -3.81 -41.06 7.16
N ALA A 57 -3.35 -42.31 7.24
CA ALA A 57 -1.97 -42.67 6.92
C ALA A 57 -1.59 -42.08 5.55
N LEU A 58 -0.42 -41.43 5.48
CA LEU A 58 0.13 -40.91 4.23
C LEU A 58 0.50 -42.10 3.33
N ARG A 59 -0.40 -42.48 2.44
CA ARG A 59 -0.20 -43.61 1.51
C ARG A 59 0.73 -43.27 0.34
N HIS A 60 0.92 -41.98 0.06
CA HIS A 60 1.73 -41.52 -1.07
C HIS A 60 3.19 -41.46 -0.63
N ARG A 61 4.07 -41.99 -1.48
CA ARG A 61 5.52 -41.99 -1.27
C ARG A 61 6.19 -41.20 -2.38
N CYS A 62 7.32 -40.56 -2.06
CA CYS A 62 8.15 -39.94 -3.06
C CYS A 62 8.73 -41.01 -4.01
N PRO A 63 8.64 -40.86 -5.33
CA PRO A 63 9.16 -41.86 -6.28
C PRO A 63 10.69 -41.96 -6.30
N VAL A 64 11.41 -41.03 -5.67
CA VAL A 64 12.88 -40.98 -5.66
C VAL A 64 13.48 -41.57 -4.37
N CYS A 65 12.87 -41.29 -3.22
CA CYS A 65 13.42 -41.70 -1.91
C CYS A 65 12.41 -42.35 -0.97
N GLU A 66 11.20 -42.63 -1.46
CA GLU A 66 10.14 -43.38 -0.76
C GLU A 66 9.62 -42.77 0.56
N ILE A 67 10.09 -41.59 0.94
CA ILE A 67 9.59 -40.84 2.10
C ILE A 67 8.08 -40.58 1.93
N PRO A 68 7.27 -40.74 3.00
CA PRO A 68 5.85 -40.42 2.96
C PRO A 68 5.60 -38.94 2.61
N ILE A 69 4.69 -38.70 1.67
CA ILE A 69 4.32 -37.36 1.21
C ILE A 69 2.81 -37.14 1.29
N SER A 70 2.39 -35.88 1.31
CA SER A 70 0.96 -35.54 1.30
C SER A 70 0.30 -36.06 0.01
N ARG A 71 -1.01 -36.33 0.06
CA ARG A 71 -1.77 -36.85 -1.10
C ARG A 71 -1.64 -36.01 -2.38
N ASN A 72 -1.39 -34.72 -2.23
CA ASN A 72 -1.29 -33.79 -3.35
C ASN A 72 0.17 -33.50 -3.76
N ALA A 73 1.15 -33.98 -2.98
CA ALA A 73 2.56 -33.82 -3.29
C ALA A 73 3.00 -34.92 -4.27
N LYS A 74 3.80 -34.53 -5.28
CA LYS A 74 4.39 -35.47 -6.25
C LYS A 74 5.76 -36.00 -5.80
N HIS A 75 6.47 -35.22 -4.99
CA HIS A 75 7.81 -35.52 -4.48
C HIS A 75 7.93 -35.00 -3.03
N CYS A 76 8.91 -35.50 -2.26
CA CYS A 76 9.21 -34.96 -0.94
C CYS A 76 9.83 -33.55 -1.04
N LYS A 77 9.97 -32.84 0.07
CA LYS A 77 10.52 -31.46 0.10
C LYS A 77 11.89 -31.33 -0.59
N GLU A 78 12.72 -32.36 -0.49
CA GLU A 78 14.06 -32.38 -1.07
C GLU A 78 14.06 -32.68 -2.58
N HIS A 79 13.17 -33.57 -3.02
CA HIS A 79 13.01 -33.98 -4.42
C HIS A 79 11.94 -33.18 -5.17
N SER A 80 11.19 -32.29 -4.51
CA SER A 80 10.24 -31.38 -5.13
C SER A 80 11.02 -30.35 -5.92
N VAL A 81 11.34 -30.70 -7.18
CA VAL A 81 11.99 -29.91 -8.23
C VAL A 81 12.84 -28.76 -7.67
N LYS A 82 14.14 -29.05 -7.44
CA LYS A 82 15.14 -27.98 -7.27
C LYS A 82 14.95 -26.97 -8.40
N ARG A 83 14.95 -25.67 -8.09
CA ARG A 83 14.80 -24.57 -9.05
C ARG A 83 15.67 -24.86 -10.27
N GLN A 84 15.07 -25.18 -11.42
CA GLN A 84 15.84 -25.15 -12.67
C GLN A 84 16.01 -23.67 -13.01
N GLU A 85 17.09 -23.11 -12.48
CA GLU A 85 17.43 -21.71 -12.67
C GLU A 85 17.77 -21.50 -14.13
N ARG A 86 17.17 -20.47 -14.72
CA ARG A 86 17.63 -20.01 -16.02
C ARG A 86 19.04 -19.46 -15.84
N LYS A 87 19.98 -19.96 -16.62
CA LYS A 87 21.40 -19.59 -16.60
C LYS A 87 21.68 -18.55 -17.69
N GLU A 88 22.57 -17.62 -17.39
CA GLU A 88 23.10 -16.68 -18.38
C GLU A 88 23.85 -17.43 -19.48
N GLY A 89 23.85 -16.88 -20.70
CA GLY A 89 24.41 -17.53 -21.89
C GLY A 89 23.52 -18.59 -22.57
N PHE A 90 22.38 -18.97 -21.96
CA PHE A 90 21.43 -19.91 -22.56
C PHE A 90 20.22 -19.22 -23.20
N ASN A 91 19.69 -19.87 -24.24
CA ASN A 91 18.47 -19.45 -24.91
C ASN A 91 17.24 -20.20 -24.38
N TYR A 92 16.16 -19.47 -24.16
CA TYR A 92 14.88 -19.96 -23.65
C TYR A 92 13.75 -19.63 -24.61
N LEU A 93 12.80 -20.54 -24.74
CA LEU A 93 11.63 -20.38 -25.59
C LEU A 93 10.67 -19.33 -24.99
N CYS A 94 10.32 -18.31 -25.78
CA CYS A 94 9.24 -17.40 -25.45
C CYS A 94 7.88 -18.05 -25.68
N ARG A 95 7.02 -18.13 -24.65
CA ARG A 95 5.69 -18.76 -24.76
C ARG A 95 4.69 -17.99 -25.64
N SER A 96 5.01 -16.75 -26.02
CA SER A 96 4.11 -15.91 -26.82
C SER A 96 4.45 -15.90 -28.31
N CYS A 97 5.73 -15.87 -28.66
CA CYS A 97 6.17 -15.85 -30.07
C CYS A 97 6.90 -17.13 -30.51
N SER A 98 7.06 -18.10 -29.60
CA SER A 98 7.71 -19.40 -29.86
C SER A 98 9.14 -19.31 -30.39
N GLN A 99 9.83 -18.20 -30.16
CA GLN A 99 11.25 -18.03 -30.52
C GLN A 99 12.15 -18.27 -29.30
N TYR A 100 13.31 -18.89 -29.55
CA TYR A 100 14.40 -19.00 -28.59
C TYR A 100 15.13 -17.67 -28.46
N LYS A 101 15.30 -17.21 -27.22
CA LYS A 101 15.90 -15.90 -26.91
C LYS A 101 16.81 -16.01 -25.69
N PRO A 102 17.89 -15.21 -25.60
CA PRO A 102 18.78 -15.24 -24.44
C PRO A 102 18.04 -14.80 -23.17
N LEU A 103 18.55 -15.21 -22.01
CA LEU A 103 17.94 -14.91 -20.71
C LEU A 103 17.67 -13.41 -20.48
N GLU A 104 18.56 -12.55 -20.95
CA GLU A 104 18.45 -11.08 -20.86
C GLU A 104 17.19 -10.52 -21.53
N GLN A 105 16.66 -11.23 -22.53
CA GLN A 105 15.40 -10.89 -23.18
C GLN A 105 14.17 -11.32 -22.35
N PHE A 106 14.34 -11.77 -21.11
CA PHE A 106 13.25 -12.09 -20.18
C PHE A 106 13.39 -11.27 -18.90
N ALA A 107 12.29 -10.62 -18.50
CA ALA A 107 12.28 -9.87 -17.25
C ALA A 107 12.27 -10.81 -16.03
N LYS A 108 13.00 -10.45 -14.97
CA LYS A 108 12.89 -11.12 -13.66
C LYS A 108 11.45 -11.05 -13.14
N SER A 109 10.95 -12.15 -12.58
CA SER A 109 9.58 -12.28 -12.09
C SER A 109 9.50 -13.27 -10.94
N ASN A 110 9.05 -12.80 -9.77
CA ASN A 110 8.85 -13.65 -8.59
C ASN A 110 7.56 -14.49 -8.68
N ARG A 111 6.78 -14.35 -9.75
CA ARG A 111 5.52 -15.07 -9.95
C ARG A 111 5.71 -16.44 -10.60
N HIS A 112 6.77 -16.60 -11.38
CA HIS A 112 7.02 -17.80 -12.15
C HIS A 112 8.07 -18.68 -11.48
N PHE A 113 7.89 -20.00 -11.60
CA PHE A 113 8.79 -20.99 -11.01
C PHE A 113 10.27 -20.77 -11.39
N SER A 114 10.54 -20.34 -12.62
CA SER A 114 11.90 -20.11 -13.10
C SER A 114 12.55 -18.80 -12.61
N GLY A 115 11.84 -17.95 -11.87
CA GLY A 115 12.33 -16.61 -11.48
C GLY A 115 12.32 -15.56 -12.60
N TYR A 116 11.94 -15.96 -13.81
CA TYR A 116 11.83 -15.10 -15.00
C TYR A 116 10.45 -15.20 -15.64
N GLU A 117 10.07 -14.15 -16.37
CA GLU A 117 8.89 -14.16 -17.23
C GLU A 117 8.94 -15.28 -18.26
N THR A 118 7.77 -15.81 -18.59
CA THR A 118 7.62 -16.83 -19.64
C THR A 118 7.61 -16.23 -21.06
N ARG A 119 7.43 -14.91 -21.14
CA ARG A 119 7.41 -14.13 -22.38
C ARG A 119 8.64 -13.24 -22.44
N CYS A 120 9.16 -13.03 -23.65
CA CYS A 120 10.25 -12.09 -23.85
C CYS A 120 9.80 -10.64 -23.59
N LEU A 121 10.77 -9.73 -23.43
CA LEU A 121 10.52 -8.30 -23.16
C LEU A 121 9.58 -7.65 -24.18
N ILE A 122 9.73 -7.99 -25.46
CA ILE A 122 8.91 -7.45 -26.55
C ILE A 122 7.44 -7.90 -26.40
N CYS A 123 7.21 -9.21 -26.32
CA CYS A 123 5.87 -9.76 -26.15
C CYS A 123 5.23 -9.31 -24.83
N LYS A 124 6.03 -9.13 -23.76
CA LYS A 124 5.56 -8.57 -22.49
C LYS A 124 5.08 -7.13 -22.66
N ALA A 125 5.88 -6.29 -23.31
CA ALA A 125 5.54 -4.88 -23.55
C ALA A 125 4.28 -4.74 -24.42
N GLU A 126 4.15 -5.57 -25.47
CA GLU A 126 2.96 -5.61 -26.29
C GLU A 126 1.72 -6.07 -25.53
N TRP A 127 1.83 -7.16 -24.76
CA TRP A 127 0.76 -7.64 -23.91
C TRP A 127 0.31 -6.57 -22.91
N GLN A 128 1.25 -5.85 -22.30
CA GLN A 128 0.95 -4.77 -21.36
C GLN A 128 0.26 -3.59 -22.04
N ARG A 129 0.69 -3.20 -23.25
CA ARG A 129 0.02 -2.15 -24.05
C ARG A 129 -1.44 -2.53 -24.34
N ARG A 130 -1.69 -3.75 -24.83
CA ARG A 130 -3.05 -4.25 -25.10
C ARG A 130 -3.88 -4.28 -23.81
N TYR A 131 -3.34 -4.81 -22.72
CA TYR A 131 -4.02 -4.88 -21.43
C TYR A 131 -4.43 -3.48 -20.93
N ASN A 132 -3.53 -2.49 -21.01
CA ASN A 132 -3.80 -1.13 -20.56
C ASN A 132 -4.89 -0.43 -21.38
N GLN A 133 -5.15 -0.85 -22.63
CA GLN A 133 -6.25 -0.33 -23.45
C GLN A 133 -7.61 -0.92 -23.04
N THR A 134 -7.63 -2.10 -22.42
CA THR A 134 -8.88 -2.72 -21.94
C THR A 134 -9.52 -1.90 -20.82
N ARG A 135 -10.83 -2.03 -20.65
CA ARG A 135 -11.57 -1.42 -19.53
C ARG A 135 -10.97 -1.78 -18.17
N LYS A 136 -10.69 -3.07 -17.93
CA LYS A 136 -10.07 -3.57 -16.68
C LYS A 136 -8.69 -2.97 -16.45
N GLY A 137 -7.87 -2.84 -17.49
CA GLY A 137 -6.55 -2.20 -17.41
C GLY A 137 -6.64 -0.73 -17.01
N LYS A 138 -7.53 0.03 -17.66
CA LYS A 138 -7.81 1.44 -17.34
C LYS A 138 -8.31 1.60 -15.90
N GLU A 139 -9.28 0.78 -15.48
CA GLU A 139 -9.80 0.79 -14.11
C GLU A 139 -8.71 0.50 -13.07
N SER A 140 -7.87 -0.52 -13.33
CA SER A 140 -6.74 -0.85 -12.46
C SER A 140 -5.74 0.29 -12.36
N HIS A 141 -5.43 0.95 -13.49
CA HIS A 141 -4.53 2.10 -13.53
C HIS A 141 -5.10 3.28 -12.73
N LEU A 142 -6.38 3.61 -12.93
CA LEU A 142 -7.07 4.65 -12.17
C LEU A 142 -7.08 4.36 -10.66
N LYS A 143 -7.34 3.11 -10.27
CA LYS A 143 -7.31 2.68 -8.86
C LYS A 143 -5.91 2.85 -8.25
N ALA A 144 -4.87 2.45 -8.98
CA ALA A 144 -3.49 2.63 -8.53
C ALA A 144 -3.13 4.11 -8.36
N ASN A 145 -3.49 4.96 -9.34
CA ASN A 145 -3.27 6.39 -9.28
C ASN A 145 -4.01 7.01 -8.09
N ARG A 146 -5.30 6.71 -7.91
CA ARG A 146 -6.08 7.19 -6.74
C ARG A 146 -5.44 6.80 -5.42
N ARG A 147 -4.96 5.55 -5.29
CA ARG A 147 -4.28 5.09 -4.08
C ARG A 147 -2.99 5.88 -3.84
N SER A 148 -2.19 6.10 -4.88
CA SER A 148 -0.95 6.88 -4.77
C SER A 148 -1.23 8.34 -4.41
N SER A 149 -2.22 8.97 -5.05
CA SER A 149 -2.59 10.36 -4.78
C SER A 149 -3.12 10.57 -3.37
N ARG A 150 -3.88 9.61 -2.83
CA ARG A 150 -4.34 9.64 -1.43
C ARG A 150 -3.21 9.43 -0.45
N LYS A 151 -2.24 8.57 -0.78
CA LYS A 151 -1.11 8.28 0.10
C LYS A 151 -0.07 9.41 0.13
N TYR A 152 0.09 10.11 -0.98
CA TYR A 152 1.11 11.15 -1.17
C TYR A 152 0.54 12.41 -1.84
N PRO A 153 -0.41 13.12 -1.19
CA PRO A 153 -1.04 14.31 -1.75
C PRO A 153 -0.03 15.45 -2.00
N GLU A 154 1.01 15.55 -1.18
CA GLU A 154 2.11 16.52 -1.31
C GLU A 154 2.84 16.37 -2.65
N ARG A 155 3.05 15.13 -3.10
CA ARG A 155 3.75 14.86 -4.36
C ARG A 155 2.92 15.27 -5.56
N VAL A 156 1.63 14.92 -5.55
CA VAL A 156 0.69 15.30 -6.61
C VAL A 156 0.66 16.81 -6.76
N ARG A 157 0.60 17.52 -5.63
CA ARG A 157 0.64 18.98 -5.61
C ARG A 157 1.94 19.53 -6.18
N ALA A 158 3.09 18.96 -5.81
CA ALA A 158 4.38 19.43 -6.30
C ALA A 158 4.51 19.25 -7.81
N TYR A 159 4.20 18.05 -8.32
CA TYR A 159 4.16 17.79 -9.76
C TYR A 159 3.25 18.75 -10.52
N TYR A 160 2.06 19.04 -9.98
CA TYR A 160 1.13 19.96 -10.61
C TYR A 160 1.66 21.40 -10.65
N GLN A 161 2.36 21.86 -9.61
CA GLN A 161 2.95 23.19 -9.60
C GLN A 161 4.09 23.32 -10.60
N VAL A 162 4.99 22.34 -10.69
CA VAL A 162 6.02 22.29 -11.74
C VAL A 162 5.37 22.35 -13.12
N TYR A 163 4.39 21.48 -13.37
CA TYR A 163 3.69 21.44 -14.65
C TYR A 163 3.09 22.80 -15.02
N LYS A 164 2.41 23.45 -14.07
CA LYS A 164 1.81 24.77 -14.29
C LYS A 164 2.89 25.83 -14.59
N SER A 165 3.97 25.84 -13.82
CA SER A 165 5.05 26.82 -13.98
C SER A 165 5.83 26.63 -15.29
N VAL A 166 6.07 25.39 -15.71
CA VAL A 166 6.68 25.10 -17.03
C VAL A 166 5.76 25.56 -18.15
N ARG A 167 4.47 25.20 -18.06
CA ARG A 167 3.49 25.58 -19.08
C ARG A 167 3.30 27.10 -19.19
N SER A 168 3.42 27.83 -18.08
CA SER A 168 3.33 29.29 -18.08
C SER A 168 4.65 30.01 -18.36
N GLY A 169 5.75 29.26 -18.56
CA GLY A 169 7.09 29.84 -18.79
C GLY A 169 7.80 30.37 -17.54
N ASN A 170 7.19 30.25 -16.36
CA ASN A 170 7.78 30.71 -15.09
C ASN A 170 8.89 29.79 -14.58
N LEU A 171 8.98 28.57 -15.11
CA LEU A 171 10.03 27.61 -14.81
C LEU A 171 10.53 27.01 -16.12
N VAL A 172 11.77 27.28 -16.48
CA VAL A 172 12.36 26.79 -17.73
C VAL A 172 13.05 25.45 -17.45
N PRO A 173 12.70 24.37 -18.19
CA PRO A 173 13.42 23.12 -18.12
C PRO A 173 14.87 23.26 -18.58
N ALA A 174 15.81 22.57 -17.92
CA ALA A 174 17.17 22.47 -18.44
C ALA A 174 17.18 21.73 -19.78
N GLU A 175 18.08 22.11 -20.68
CA GLU A 175 18.24 21.45 -21.98
C GLU A 175 18.83 20.04 -21.85
N GLN A 176 19.58 19.81 -20.77
CA GLN A 176 20.30 18.56 -20.51
C GLN A 176 20.24 18.20 -19.03
N CYS A 177 20.48 16.93 -18.74
CA CYS A 177 20.54 16.42 -17.38
C CYS A 177 21.60 17.16 -16.56
N GLU A 178 21.21 17.69 -15.40
CA GLU A 178 22.09 18.40 -14.46
C GLU A 178 23.07 17.48 -13.70
N GLU A 179 23.15 16.21 -14.09
CA GLU A 179 24.08 15.27 -13.48
C GLU A 179 25.41 15.34 -14.21
N ARG A 180 26.51 15.41 -13.45
CA ARG A 180 27.84 15.61 -14.03
C ARG A 180 28.17 14.51 -15.05
N GLY A 181 28.59 14.94 -16.24
CA GLY A 181 28.95 14.03 -17.33
C GLY A 181 27.76 13.42 -18.09
N CYS A 182 26.52 13.80 -17.77
CA CYS A 182 25.35 13.36 -18.53
C CYS A 182 24.98 14.38 -19.61
N ARG A 183 24.76 13.90 -20.84
CA ARG A 183 24.31 14.72 -21.99
C ARG A 183 22.91 14.33 -22.49
N ASP A 184 22.15 13.63 -21.65
CA ASP A 184 20.78 13.21 -21.99
C ASP A 184 19.86 14.44 -21.97
N THR A 185 19.16 14.67 -23.07
CA THR A 185 18.22 15.77 -23.26
C THR A 185 16.82 15.44 -22.77
N ASN A 186 16.51 14.17 -22.49
CA ASN A 186 15.22 13.74 -21.95
C ASN A 186 15.18 13.89 -20.43
N VAL A 187 15.14 15.15 -19.98
CA VAL A 187 15.10 15.49 -18.56
C VAL A 187 13.70 15.51 -17.99
N ARG A 188 13.61 15.27 -16.68
CA ARG A 188 12.39 15.32 -15.89
C ARG A 188 12.68 16.07 -14.59
N ALA A 189 11.69 16.78 -14.11
CA ALA A 189 11.76 17.43 -12.81
C ALA A 189 11.82 16.39 -11.68
N SER A 190 12.97 16.31 -11.01
CA SER A 190 13.20 15.50 -9.82
C SER A 190 13.09 16.39 -8.59
N HIS A 191 12.18 16.05 -7.68
CA HIS A 191 12.01 16.77 -6.42
C HIS A 191 12.96 16.19 -5.37
N THR A 192 13.80 17.05 -4.79
CA THR A 192 14.55 16.76 -3.57
C THR A 192 13.65 16.90 -2.35
N ASP A 193 12.87 17.98 -2.29
CA ASP A 193 11.83 18.24 -1.28
C ASP A 193 10.48 18.57 -1.95
N TYR A 194 9.48 17.73 -1.71
CA TYR A 194 8.13 17.92 -2.26
C TYR A 194 7.37 19.10 -1.62
N ASN A 195 7.85 19.68 -0.51
CA ASN A 195 7.29 20.89 0.08
C ASN A 195 7.77 22.16 -0.62
N LYS A 196 8.87 22.07 -1.38
CA LYS A 196 9.40 23.13 -2.22
C LYS A 196 9.20 22.78 -3.69
N PRO A 197 7.98 22.89 -4.19
CA PRO A 197 7.57 22.25 -5.44
C PRO A 197 8.23 22.84 -6.69
N LEU A 198 8.83 24.03 -6.62
CA LEU A 198 9.57 24.64 -7.75
C LEU A 198 11.08 24.45 -7.64
N GLU A 199 11.58 23.98 -6.49
CA GLU A 199 12.99 23.66 -6.28
C GLU A 199 13.24 22.23 -6.78
N VAL A 200 13.34 22.09 -8.10
CA VAL A 200 13.52 20.81 -8.78
C VAL A 200 14.86 20.76 -9.50
N ARG A 201 15.44 19.56 -9.58
CA ARG A 201 16.58 19.26 -10.45
C ARG A 201 16.10 18.65 -11.75
N TRP A 202 16.69 19.04 -12.87
CA TRP A 202 16.36 18.48 -14.18
C TRP A 202 17.26 17.27 -14.48
N LEU A 203 16.71 16.06 -14.30
CA LEU A 203 17.48 14.82 -14.40
C LEU A 203 16.87 13.84 -15.40
N CYS A 204 17.70 13.07 -16.09
CA CYS A 204 17.22 12.00 -16.97
C CYS A 204 16.67 10.80 -16.18
N ALA A 205 15.93 9.92 -16.85
CA ALA A 205 15.25 8.78 -16.21
C ALA A 205 16.18 7.83 -15.45
N LEU A 206 17.45 7.73 -15.85
CA LEU A 206 18.47 6.94 -15.18
C LEU A 206 18.92 7.62 -13.89
N HIS A 207 19.27 8.91 -13.95
CA HIS A 207 19.76 9.66 -12.79
C HIS A 207 18.66 9.94 -11.76
N THR A 208 17.41 10.15 -12.17
CA THR A 208 16.27 10.25 -11.23
C THR A 208 16.10 8.99 -10.37
N ARG A 209 16.46 7.80 -10.88
CA ARG A 209 16.36 6.54 -10.13
C ARG A 209 17.55 6.30 -9.20
N ARG A 210 18.70 6.92 -9.48
CA ARG A 210 19.94 6.78 -8.72
C ARG A 210 20.05 7.80 -7.59
N THR A 211 19.40 8.95 -7.72
CA THR A 211 19.35 9.94 -6.64
C THR A 211 18.52 9.39 -5.48
N ASP A 212 19.19 8.89 -4.45
CA ASP A 212 18.61 8.70 -3.12
C ASP A 212 18.36 10.08 -2.50
N THR A 213 17.36 10.80 -3.00
CA THR A 213 16.90 11.99 -2.29
C THR A 213 16.34 11.52 -0.94
N PRO A 214 16.88 12.02 0.20
CA PRO A 214 16.34 11.66 1.50
C PRO A 214 14.86 11.99 1.49
N ARG A 215 14.03 10.96 1.65
CA ARG A 215 12.58 11.11 1.68
C ARG A 215 12.23 11.78 3.01
N VAL A 216 12.31 13.10 3.06
CA VAL A 216 11.82 13.86 4.21
C VAL A 216 10.33 13.59 4.30
N SER A 217 9.92 12.73 5.23
CA SER A 217 8.52 12.53 5.57
C SER A 217 8.02 13.86 6.14
N HIS A 218 7.11 14.52 5.44
CA HIS A 218 6.45 15.71 5.96
C HIS A 218 5.76 15.34 7.28
N VAL A 219 6.28 15.86 8.40
CA VAL A 219 5.60 15.82 9.69
C VAL A 219 4.70 17.05 9.72
N SER A 220 3.45 16.90 9.27
CA SER A 220 2.47 17.96 9.45
C SER A 220 2.22 18.16 10.95
N SER A 221 2.17 19.42 11.41
CA SER A 221 1.76 19.69 12.78
C SER A 221 0.36 19.09 13.03
N LYS A 222 0.09 18.66 14.28
CA LYS A 222 -1.21 18.10 14.67
C LYS A 222 -2.35 19.05 14.28
N LEU A 223 -2.16 20.35 14.50
CA LEU A 223 -3.09 21.41 14.14
C LEU A 223 -3.32 21.49 12.62
N GLU A 224 -2.25 21.45 11.82
CA GLU A 224 -2.35 21.51 10.36
C GLU A 224 -3.11 20.29 9.80
N THR A 225 -2.93 19.12 10.42
CA THR A 225 -3.65 17.89 10.06
C THR A 225 -5.14 17.98 10.42
N GLN A 226 -5.46 18.45 11.62
CA GLN A 226 -6.84 18.66 12.07
C GLN A 226 -7.57 19.69 11.20
N PHE A 227 -6.91 20.81 10.88
CA PHE A 227 -7.49 21.84 10.02
C PHE A 227 -7.76 21.32 8.61
N ARG A 228 -6.83 20.54 8.03
CA ARG A 228 -7.04 19.89 6.73
C ARG A 228 -8.22 18.93 6.74
N GLY A 229 -8.35 18.12 7.78
CA GLY A 229 -9.46 17.18 7.95
C GLY A 229 -10.80 17.90 8.01
N TYR A 230 -10.92 18.89 8.90
CA TYR A 230 -12.14 19.68 9.07
C TYR A 230 -12.58 20.38 7.77
N ILE A 231 -11.65 21.03 7.06
CA ILE A 231 -11.99 21.71 5.81
C ILE A 231 -12.36 20.72 4.70
N PHE A 232 -11.75 19.52 4.68
CA PHE A 232 -12.11 18.48 3.73
C PHE A 232 -13.57 18.03 3.89
N GLU A 233 -14.02 17.82 5.13
CA GLU A 233 -15.41 17.47 5.44
C GLU A 233 -16.41 18.59 5.07
N GLN A 234 -15.98 19.84 5.15
CA GLN A 234 -16.86 21.00 5.00
C GLN A 234 -17.01 21.54 3.57
N ILE A 235 -16.07 21.27 2.66
CA ILE A 235 -16.05 21.88 1.31
C ILE A 235 -15.83 20.85 0.20
N ASP A 236 -15.76 19.55 0.51
CA ASP A 236 -15.67 18.43 -0.46
C ASP A 236 -14.62 18.61 -1.58
N HIS A 237 -13.54 19.35 -1.30
CA HIS A 237 -12.38 19.46 -2.19
C HIS A 237 -11.08 19.65 -1.41
N THR A 238 -10.03 18.93 -1.81
CA THR A 238 -8.75 18.81 -1.08
C THR A 238 -7.85 20.05 -1.13
N ASN A 239 -8.11 20.96 -2.05
CA ASN A 239 -7.13 21.99 -2.42
C ASN A 239 -7.28 23.31 -1.64
N SER A 240 -8.44 23.58 -1.04
CA SER A 240 -8.70 24.86 -0.37
C SER A 240 -7.99 24.98 0.97
N ALA A 241 -8.02 23.96 1.82
CA ALA A 241 -7.26 23.94 3.08
C ALA A 241 -5.77 24.15 2.81
N THR A 242 -5.24 23.40 1.84
CA THR A 242 -3.85 23.52 1.45
C THR A 242 -3.55 24.92 0.92
N ARG A 243 -4.36 25.48 0.01
CA ARG A 243 -4.15 26.84 -0.50
C ARG A 243 -4.09 27.87 0.63
N TRP A 244 -5.00 27.78 1.59
CA TRP A 244 -5.04 28.67 2.74
C TRP A 244 -3.81 28.52 3.63
N ILE A 245 -3.42 27.30 3.95
CA ILE A 245 -2.23 27.02 4.75
C ILE A 245 -0.98 27.66 4.14
N ASN A 246 -0.79 27.54 2.83
CA ASN A 246 0.38 28.10 2.17
C ASN A 246 0.28 29.62 1.96
N ALA A 247 -0.92 30.18 1.87
CA ALA A 247 -1.10 31.64 1.85
C ALA A 247 -0.73 32.23 3.21
N LEU A 248 -1.17 31.60 4.31
CA LEU A 248 -0.81 32.01 5.67
C LEU A 248 0.69 31.91 5.94
N LYS A 249 1.30 30.76 5.64
CA LYS A 249 2.75 30.56 5.82
C LYS A 249 3.58 31.61 5.06
N ARG A 250 3.14 31.98 3.85
CA ARG A 250 3.79 33.02 3.03
C ARG A 250 3.56 34.43 3.57
N TYR A 251 2.35 34.75 4.00
CA TYR A 251 2.00 36.08 4.50
C TYR A 251 2.67 36.40 5.84
N TYR A 252 2.71 35.43 6.75
CA TYR A 252 3.31 35.59 8.08
C TYR A 252 4.77 35.13 8.17
N CYS A 253 5.37 34.69 7.06
CA CYS A 253 6.73 34.17 7.01
C CYS A 253 7.02 33.06 8.05
N GLN A 254 6.06 32.15 8.28
CA GLN A 254 6.20 31.04 9.24
C GLN A 254 6.26 29.67 8.56
N SER A 255 7.02 28.73 9.14
CA SER A 255 7.14 27.35 8.66
C SER A 255 5.90 26.50 8.94
N ASP A 256 5.19 26.81 10.02
CA ASP A 256 4.05 26.05 10.53
C ASP A 256 2.87 26.96 10.90
N ILE A 257 1.70 26.35 11.07
CA ILE A 257 0.52 27.05 11.55
C ILE A 257 0.39 26.82 13.04
N SER A 258 0.21 27.92 13.77
CA SER A 258 -0.16 27.97 15.18
C SER A 258 -1.60 28.46 15.35
N TYR A 259 -2.15 28.27 16.56
CA TYR A 259 -3.46 28.83 16.92
C TYR A 259 -3.46 30.35 16.86
N SER A 260 -2.40 31.02 17.35
CA SER A 260 -2.27 32.48 17.28
C SER A 260 -2.32 32.98 15.84
N LEU A 261 -1.58 32.35 14.94
CA LEU A 261 -1.56 32.72 13.52
C LEU A 261 -2.95 32.59 12.87
N LEU A 262 -3.74 31.56 13.22
CA LEU A 262 -5.12 31.44 12.72
C LEU A 262 -6.03 32.54 13.27
N ILE A 263 -5.89 32.89 14.55
CA ILE A 263 -6.66 33.97 15.18
C ILE A 263 -6.30 35.32 14.53
N ASP A 264 -5.02 35.60 14.33
CA ASP A 264 -4.54 36.81 13.68
C ASP A 264 -5.07 36.92 12.25
N ALA A 265 -5.08 35.80 11.51
CA ALA A 265 -5.60 35.77 10.15
C ALA A 265 -7.12 35.97 10.07
N ILE A 266 -7.88 35.50 11.07
CA ILE A 266 -9.33 35.72 11.17
C ILE A 266 -9.62 37.19 11.45
N ASN A 267 -8.87 37.78 12.39
CA ASN A 267 -9.06 39.14 12.87
C ASN A 267 -8.38 40.21 12.00
N SER A 268 -7.58 39.81 11.02
CA SER A 268 -6.88 40.75 10.13
C SER A 268 -7.87 41.68 9.42
N PRO A 269 -7.68 43.02 9.52
CA PRO A 269 -8.57 44.00 8.89
C PRO A 269 -8.45 43.97 7.36
N GLU A 270 -7.27 43.62 6.84
CA GLU A 270 -7.00 43.54 5.41
C GLU A 270 -7.21 42.12 4.83
N PRO A 271 -7.65 42.01 3.57
CA PRO A 271 -7.83 40.72 2.93
C PRO A 271 -6.48 40.08 2.58
N ILE A 272 -6.10 39.03 3.31
CA ILE A 272 -4.89 38.25 3.00
C ILE A 272 -5.02 37.58 1.62
N PRO A 273 -4.09 37.82 0.68
CA PRO A 273 -4.14 37.25 -0.66
C PRO A 273 -4.20 35.71 -0.66
N GLY A 274 -5.16 35.15 -1.39
CA GLY A 274 -5.31 33.70 -1.56
C GLY A 274 -6.19 32.99 -0.52
N LEU A 275 -6.67 33.69 0.52
CA LEU A 275 -7.62 33.13 1.49
C LEU A 275 -9.08 33.17 1.01
N GLY A 276 -9.48 34.21 0.27
CA GLY A 276 -10.84 34.33 -0.26
C GLY A 276 -11.91 34.46 0.83
N ARG A 277 -13.17 34.65 0.42
CA ARG A 277 -14.26 35.07 1.32
C ARG A 277 -14.67 34.04 2.38
N GLN A 278 -14.48 32.76 2.10
CA GLN A 278 -14.92 31.66 2.98
C GLN A 278 -13.92 31.31 4.08
N PHE A 279 -12.67 31.79 4.00
CA PHE A 279 -11.62 31.42 4.97
C PHE A 279 -11.99 31.82 6.39
N LYS A 280 -12.31 33.11 6.63
CA LYS A 280 -12.57 33.62 7.99
C LYS A 280 -13.69 32.85 8.68
N ILE A 281 -14.79 32.61 7.98
CA ILE A 281 -15.95 31.87 8.51
C ILE A 281 -15.58 30.43 8.89
N LYS A 282 -14.87 29.73 8.00
CA LYS A 282 -14.54 28.31 8.20
C LYS A 282 -13.40 28.12 9.21
N ALA A 283 -12.41 29.00 9.22
CA ALA A 283 -11.33 29.00 10.21
C ALA A 283 -11.86 29.29 11.61
N ARG A 284 -12.80 30.24 11.76
CA ARG A 284 -13.48 30.52 13.04
C ARG A 284 -14.21 29.29 13.56
N ARG A 285 -15.07 28.67 12.72
CA ARG A 285 -15.82 27.45 13.11
C ARG A 285 -14.90 26.28 13.47
N PHE A 286 -13.75 26.17 12.82
CA PHE A 286 -12.74 25.17 13.16
C PHE A 286 -12.18 25.40 14.57
N LEU A 287 -11.76 26.63 14.89
CA LEU A 287 -11.26 26.96 16.23
C LEU A 287 -12.34 26.70 17.29
N ASP A 288 -13.60 27.09 17.02
CA ASP A 288 -14.73 26.82 17.92
C ASP A 288 -14.95 25.31 18.13
N SER A 289 -14.77 24.50 17.08
CA SER A 289 -14.90 23.03 17.18
C SER A 289 -13.80 22.37 18.00
N ILE A 290 -12.59 22.95 18.01
CA ILE A 290 -11.50 22.46 18.85
C ILE A 290 -11.77 22.80 20.31
N ILE A 291 -12.21 24.02 20.60
CA ILE A 291 -12.52 24.45 21.98
C ILE A 291 -13.60 23.54 22.58
N LYS A 292 -14.68 23.27 21.84
CA LYS A 292 -15.75 22.34 22.26
C LYS A 292 -15.31 20.89 22.47
N SER A 293 -14.14 20.49 21.98
CA SER A 293 -13.60 19.14 22.16
C SER A 293 -12.64 19.03 23.35
N LEU A 294 -12.34 20.15 24.01
CA LEU A 294 -11.48 20.24 25.19
C LEU A 294 -12.27 20.41 26.49
N ASP A 295 -13.54 20.82 26.41
CA ASP A 295 -14.55 20.77 27.47
C ASP A 295 -15.23 19.39 27.53
#